data_AF-A0A4V6NZZ0-F1
#
_entry.id   AF-A0A4V6NZZ0-F1
#
_cell.length_a   1.000
_cell.length_b   1.000
_cell.length_c   1.000
_cell.angle_alpha   90.00
_cell.angle_beta   90.00
_cell.angle_gamma   90.00
#
_symmetry.space_group_name_H-M   'P 1'
#
loop_
_entity.id
_entity.type
_entity.pdbx_description
1 polymer ?
#
loop_
_entity_poly.entity_id
_entity_poly.type
_entity_poly.pdbx_seq_one_letter_code
_entity_poly.pdbx_strand_id
1 'polypeptide(L)'
;MSNLRELLLQVMNEYGNAITERFAEHPLGTLVRSEIPEKIFKVADVDRDRYVVKGSVGQGNWAKVPWIAIMNKEVTTTTQEGFYLVYLFREDMSKVFLTLAQGVTKTDRDEMERINEDIRAKLDIDEPQIHKNNDYVLGESDKAKKYQESTALFIEYERNHMPSDGQLISD
;
A
#
# COMPACT_ATOMS: atom_id res chain seq x y z
N MET A 1 20.52 4.70 -10.66
CA MET A 1 19.33 3.84 -10.47
C MET A 1 18.49 4.52 -9.41
N SER A 2 17.19 4.72 -9.66
CA SER A 2 16.33 5.41 -8.68
C SER A 2 16.16 4.59 -7.41
N ASN A 3 16.02 5.23 -6.25
CA ASN A 3 15.73 4.59 -4.96
C ASN A 3 14.22 4.44 -4.71
N LEU A 4 13.79 3.75 -3.65
CA LEU A 4 12.36 3.49 -3.40
C LEU A 4 11.60 4.80 -3.21
N ARG A 5 12.18 5.75 -2.46
CA ARG A 5 11.60 7.09 -2.27
C ARG A 5 11.29 7.78 -3.61
N GLU A 6 12.24 7.79 -4.54
CA GLU A 6 12.10 8.42 -5.85
C GLU A 6 11.00 7.76 -6.69
N LEU A 7 10.91 6.44 -6.67
CA LEU A 7 9.86 5.71 -7.42
C LEU A 7 8.47 5.98 -6.85
N LEU A 8 8.31 6.01 -5.52
CA LEU A 8 7.05 6.36 -4.87
C LEU A 8 6.65 7.81 -5.19
N LEU A 9 7.59 8.76 -5.10
CA LEU A 9 7.35 10.15 -5.48
C LEU A 9 6.96 10.30 -6.96
N GLN A 10 7.57 9.51 -7.85
CA GLN A 10 7.23 9.51 -9.26
C GLN A 10 5.75 9.13 -9.46
N VAL A 11 5.27 8.07 -8.79
CA VAL A 11 3.84 7.73 -8.78
C VAL A 11 3.01 8.91 -8.28
N MET A 12 3.37 9.50 -7.15
CA MET A 12 2.60 10.59 -6.54
C MET A 12 2.54 11.88 -7.39
N ASN A 13 3.52 12.09 -8.27
CA ASN A 13 3.59 13.26 -9.14
C ASN A 13 2.89 13.06 -10.48
N GLU A 14 2.95 11.84 -11.03
CA GLU A 14 2.51 11.57 -12.41
C GLU A 14 1.10 10.95 -12.47
N TYR A 15 0.65 10.26 -11.41
CA TYR A 15 -0.57 9.46 -11.47
C TYR A 15 -1.84 10.28 -11.70
N GLY A 16 -1.92 11.50 -11.14
CA GLY A 16 -3.07 12.39 -11.34
C GLY A 16 -3.32 12.76 -12.81
N ASN A 17 -2.26 12.84 -13.63
CA ASN A 17 -2.39 13.02 -15.07
C ASN A 17 -2.61 11.69 -15.78
N ALA A 18 -1.86 10.65 -15.39
CA ALA A 18 -1.92 9.33 -16.01
C ALA A 18 -3.33 8.72 -16.04
N ILE A 19 -4.16 8.97 -15.01
CA ILE A 19 -5.53 8.46 -14.98
C ILE A 19 -6.44 9.01 -16.11
N THR A 20 -6.03 10.10 -16.77
CA THR A 20 -6.72 10.68 -17.94
C THR A 20 -6.18 10.13 -19.27
N GLU A 21 -5.06 9.40 -19.22
CA GLU A 21 -4.36 8.85 -20.37
C GLU A 21 -4.77 7.40 -20.64
N ARG A 22 -4.32 6.89 -21.79
CA ARG A 22 -4.53 5.49 -22.18
C ARG A 22 -3.88 4.55 -21.16
N PHE A 23 -4.67 3.64 -20.61
CA PHE A 23 -4.22 2.68 -19.60
C PHE A 23 -3.22 1.64 -20.12
N ALA A 24 -3.48 1.10 -21.32
CA ALA A 24 -2.68 0.00 -21.87
C ALA A 24 -1.24 0.46 -22.14
N GLU A 25 -0.27 -0.33 -21.66
CA GLU A 25 1.18 -0.12 -21.86
C GLU A 25 1.72 1.20 -21.28
N HIS A 26 0.95 1.86 -20.41
CA HIS A 26 1.39 3.10 -19.79
C HIS A 26 2.63 2.89 -18.90
N PRO A 27 3.71 3.69 -19.04
CA PRO A 27 4.95 3.53 -18.26
C PRO A 27 4.73 3.50 -16.75
N LEU A 28 3.86 4.38 -16.23
CA LEU A 28 3.50 4.38 -14.81
C LEU A 28 2.83 3.08 -14.34
N GLY A 29 2.16 2.38 -15.25
CA GLY A 29 1.64 1.05 -15.00
C GLY A 29 2.75 0.01 -14.82
N THR A 30 3.85 0.11 -15.57
CA THR A 30 5.04 -0.73 -15.43
C THR A 30 5.81 -0.39 -14.15
N LEU A 31 5.95 0.90 -13.85
CA LEU A 31 6.57 1.40 -12.62
C LEU A 31 5.96 0.75 -11.37
N VAL A 32 4.63 0.81 -11.26
CA VAL A 32 3.91 0.27 -10.10
C VAL A 32 3.88 -1.25 -10.10
N ARG A 33 3.63 -1.90 -11.25
CA ARG A 33 3.45 -3.36 -11.31
C ARG A 33 4.75 -4.15 -11.22
N SER A 34 5.87 -3.55 -11.59
CA SER A 34 7.14 -4.27 -11.74
C SER A 34 8.31 -3.55 -11.07
N GLU A 35 8.58 -2.30 -11.39
CA GLU A 35 9.81 -1.64 -10.93
C GLU A 35 9.86 -1.39 -9.42
N ILE A 36 8.76 -0.94 -8.82
CA ILE A 36 8.66 -0.76 -7.37
C ILE A 36 8.73 -2.11 -6.64
N PRO A 37 7.96 -3.16 -7.02
CA PRO A 37 8.14 -4.50 -6.45
C PRO A 37 9.58 -5.02 -6.50
N GLU A 38 10.24 -4.90 -7.65
CA GLU A 38 11.64 -5.29 -7.81
C GLU A 38 12.59 -4.47 -6.93
N LYS A 39 12.29 -3.17 -6.75
CA LYS A 39 13.02 -2.31 -5.84
C LYS A 39 12.90 -2.80 -4.40
N ILE A 40 11.68 -3.06 -3.93
CA ILE A 40 11.40 -3.52 -2.56
C ILE A 40 12.16 -4.81 -2.26
N PHE A 41 12.09 -5.81 -3.16
CA PHE A 41 12.84 -7.05 -3.01
C PHE A 41 14.35 -6.81 -2.81
N LYS A 42 14.90 -5.83 -3.52
CA LYS A 42 16.34 -5.53 -3.48
C LYS A 42 16.76 -4.74 -2.25
N VAL A 43 16.00 -3.72 -1.84
CA VAL A 43 16.45 -2.77 -0.81
C VAL A 43 16.07 -3.18 0.61
N ALA A 44 14.97 -3.91 0.76
CA ALA A 44 14.51 -4.42 2.06
C ALA A 44 14.91 -5.89 2.30
N ASP A 45 15.77 -6.46 1.44
CA ASP A 45 16.23 -7.85 1.49
C ASP A 45 15.08 -8.87 1.69
N VAL A 46 13.97 -8.63 0.99
CA VAL A 46 12.76 -9.45 1.11
C VAL A 46 12.98 -10.77 0.37
N ASP A 47 12.89 -11.88 1.10
CA ASP A 47 13.03 -13.21 0.54
C ASP A 47 11.87 -13.53 -0.44
N ARG A 48 12.22 -13.72 -1.72
CA ARG A 48 11.26 -14.06 -2.79
C ARG A 48 10.62 -15.43 -2.63
N ASP A 49 11.23 -16.33 -1.86
CA ASP A 49 10.64 -17.64 -1.56
C ASP A 49 9.57 -17.52 -0.47
N ARG A 50 9.70 -16.54 0.42
CA ARG A 50 8.74 -16.30 1.52
C ARG A 50 7.70 -15.24 1.22
N TYR A 51 7.99 -14.28 0.35
CA TYR A 51 7.11 -13.14 0.09
C TYR A 51 6.71 -12.99 -1.37
N VAL A 52 5.58 -12.34 -1.58
CA VAL A 52 5.08 -11.90 -2.87
C VAL A 52 4.85 -10.40 -2.80
N VAL A 53 5.50 -9.65 -3.68
CA VAL A 53 5.27 -8.21 -3.84
C VAL A 53 4.54 -7.97 -5.16
N LYS A 54 3.40 -7.27 -5.12
CA LYS A 54 2.57 -6.98 -6.29
C LYS A 54 2.10 -5.54 -6.24
N GLY A 55 2.18 -4.83 -7.37
CA GLY A 55 1.53 -3.54 -7.54
C GLY A 55 0.31 -3.61 -8.44
N SER A 56 -0.60 -2.65 -8.28
CA SER A 56 -1.76 -2.48 -9.17
C SER A 56 -2.11 -1.02 -9.34
N VAL A 57 -2.39 -0.65 -10.59
CA VAL A 57 -3.01 0.63 -10.97
C VAL A 57 -4.41 0.41 -11.56
N GLY A 58 -5.03 -0.75 -11.26
CA GLY A 58 -6.26 -1.21 -11.87
C GLY A 58 -6.06 -2.26 -12.97
N GLN A 59 -7.18 -2.75 -13.52
CA GLN A 59 -7.24 -3.79 -14.55
C GLN A 59 -8.17 -3.29 -15.67
N GLY A 60 -7.59 -2.96 -16.83
CA GLY A 60 -8.29 -2.37 -17.97
C GLY A 60 -8.59 -0.87 -17.84
N ASN A 61 -8.89 -0.40 -16.62
CA ASN A 61 -9.06 1.01 -16.27
C ASN A 61 -8.19 1.40 -15.08
N TRP A 62 -7.84 2.68 -15.00
CA TRP A 62 -7.10 3.23 -13.87
C TRP A 62 -7.89 3.13 -12.57
N ALA A 63 -7.24 2.61 -11.53
CA ALA A 63 -7.76 2.67 -10.18
C ALA A 63 -7.58 4.07 -9.61
N LYS A 64 -8.57 4.56 -8.85
CA LYS A 64 -8.41 5.81 -8.09
C LYS A 64 -7.35 5.71 -6.99
N VAL A 65 -7.23 4.53 -6.40
CA VAL A 65 -6.24 4.18 -5.38
C VAL A 65 -5.33 3.08 -5.95
N PRO A 66 -4.18 3.43 -6.55
CA PRO A 66 -3.15 2.46 -6.84
C PRO A 66 -2.53 1.95 -5.54
N TRP A 67 -1.86 0.81 -5.59
CA TRP A 67 -1.26 0.19 -4.41
C TRP A 67 -0.08 -0.74 -4.74
N ILE A 68 0.77 -1.01 -3.74
CA ILE A 68 1.79 -2.06 -3.75
C ILE A 68 1.66 -2.91 -2.49
N ALA A 69 1.31 -4.18 -2.63
CA ALA A 69 1.14 -5.13 -1.52
C ALA A 69 2.39 -6.01 -1.36
N ILE A 70 2.79 -6.26 -0.11
CA ILE A 70 3.88 -7.12 0.32
C ILE A 70 3.26 -8.22 1.21
N MET A 71 3.19 -9.44 0.69
CA MET A 71 2.43 -10.54 1.30
C MET A 71 3.37 -11.68 1.69
N ASN A 72 3.30 -12.15 2.94
CA ASN A 72 3.96 -13.39 3.35
C ASN A 72 3.15 -14.58 2.81
N LYS A 73 3.77 -15.47 2.04
CA LYS A 73 3.12 -16.62 1.39
C LYS A 73 2.51 -17.62 2.37
N GLU A 74 3.00 -17.68 3.61
CA GLU A 74 2.40 -18.51 4.67
C GLU A 74 1.05 -17.96 5.15
N VAL A 75 0.83 -16.65 5.00
CA VAL A 75 -0.41 -15.96 5.38
C VAL A 75 -1.34 -15.85 4.17
N THR A 76 -0.84 -15.32 3.06
CA THR A 76 -1.62 -15.11 1.83
C THR A 76 -0.74 -14.87 0.61
N THR A 77 -1.30 -15.11 -0.58
CA THR A 77 -0.69 -14.74 -1.87
C THR A 77 -1.58 -13.81 -2.70
N THR A 78 -2.70 -13.37 -2.11
CA THR A 78 -3.73 -12.55 -2.73
C THR A 78 -4.14 -11.40 -1.82
N THR A 79 -4.59 -10.28 -2.40
CA THR A 79 -5.12 -9.14 -1.66
C THR A 79 -6.61 -9.28 -1.31
N GLN A 80 -7.16 -10.50 -1.42
CA GLN A 80 -8.59 -10.77 -1.18
C GLN A 80 -8.84 -11.39 0.19
N GLU A 81 -7.81 -11.93 0.83
CA GLU A 81 -7.86 -12.64 2.10
C GLU A 81 -6.53 -12.56 2.85
N GLY A 82 -6.56 -12.89 4.15
CA GLY A 82 -5.41 -12.77 5.04
C GLY A 82 -5.08 -11.31 5.36
N PHE A 83 -3.91 -11.09 5.97
CA PHE A 83 -3.37 -9.77 6.27
C PHE A 83 -1.98 -9.61 5.65
N TYR A 84 -1.62 -8.38 5.32
CA TYR A 84 -0.41 -8.06 4.59
C TYR A 84 -0.05 -6.58 4.74
N LEU A 85 1.21 -6.25 4.43
CA LEU A 85 1.62 -4.87 4.30
C LEU A 85 1.21 -4.34 2.92
N VAL A 86 0.77 -3.09 2.84
CA VAL A 86 0.43 -2.46 1.57
C VAL A 86 0.69 -0.96 1.60
N TYR A 87 1.37 -0.47 0.56
CA TYR A 87 1.37 0.95 0.22
C TYR A 87 0.06 1.30 -0.47
N LEU A 88 -0.76 2.15 0.15
CA LEU A 88 -2.00 2.69 -0.38
C LEU A 88 -1.80 4.16 -0.72
N PHE A 89 -1.91 4.52 -2.01
CA PHE A 89 -1.84 5.93 -2.41
C PHE A 89 -3.20 6.59 -2.22
N ARG A 90 -3.23 7.77 -1.60
CA ARG A 90 -4.44 8.58 -1.50
C ARG A 90 -4.95 8.93 -2.89
N GLU A 91 -6.27 9.05 -3.08
CA GLU A 91 -6.88 9.33 -4.40
C GLU A 91 -6.34 10.58 -5.10
N ASP A 92 -5.96 11.60 -4.32
CA ASP A 92 -5.37 12.86 -4.82
C ASP A 92 -3.84 12.83 -4.94
N MET A 93 -3.22 11.68 -4.64
CA MET A 93 -1.77 11.45 -4.65
C MET A 93 -0.97 12.36 -3.72
N SER A 94 -1.62 13.04 -2.77
CA SER A 94 -0.94 13.92 -1.80
C SER A 94 -0.20 13.14 -0.71
N LYS A 95 -0.64 11.90 -0.44
CA LYS A 95 -0.08 11.00 0.58
C LYS A 95 -0.03 9.57 0.10
N VAL A 96 0.90 8.79 0.64
CA VAL A 96 0.94 7.33 0.54
C VAL A 96 1.06 6.77 1.94
N PHE A 97 0.29 5.74 2.24
CA PHE A 97 0.24 5.10 3.55
C PHE A 97 0.86 3.71 3.45
N LEU A 98 1.82 3.38 4.32
CA LEU A 98 2.20 1.99 4.55
C LEU A 98 1.27 1.43 5.61
N THR A 99 0.44 0.45 5.26
CA THR A 99 -0.57 -0.09 6.18
C THR A 99 -0.37 -1.57 6.40
N LEU A 100 -0.68 -2.04 7.61
CA LEU A 100 -1.01 -3.44 7.83
C LEU A 100 -2.53 -3.58 7.69
N ALA A 101 -2.94 -4.17 6.59
CA ALA A 101 -4.34 -4.30 6.22
C ALA A 101 -4.73 -5.76 5.99
N GLN A 102 -6.03 -6.01 5.99
CA GLN A 102 -6.62 -7.31 5.69
C GLN A 102 -7.43 -7.31 4.39
N GLY A 103 -7.58 -8.48 3.78
CA GLY A 103 -8.38 -8.66 2.57
C GLY A 103 -9.86 -8.33 2.79
N VAL A 104 -10.42 -7.46 1.95
CA VAL A 104 -11.78 -6.90 2.11
C VAL A 104 -12.89 -7.65 1.39
N THR A 105 -12.56 -8.71 0.63
CA THR A 105 -13.53 -9.29 -0.33
C THR A 105 -14.44 -10.33 0.34
N LYS A 106 -13.98 -10.99 1.41
CA LYS A 106 -14.70 -12.08 2.08
C LYS A 106 -15.13 -11.77 3.51
N THR A 107 -14.76 -10.60 4.03
CA THR A 107 -14.95 -10.22 5.44
C THR A 107 -15.98 -9.11 5.51
N ASP A 108 -17.05 -9.31 6.28
CA ASP A 108 -17.98 -8.23 6.58
C ASP A 108 -17.33 -7.18 7.50
N ARG A 109 -18.01 -6.04 7.68
CA ARG A 109 -17.44 -4.89 8.38
C ARG A 109 -17.20 -5.16 9.88
N ASP A 110 -18.08 -5.92 10.52
CA ASP A 110 -17.97 -6.16 11.97
C ASP A 110 -16.83 -7.14 12.26
N GLU A 111 -16.68 -8.17 11.44
CA GLU A 111 -15.56 -9.10 11.54
C GLU A 111 -14.23 -8.41 11.18
N MET A 112 -14.23 -7.50 10.21
CA MET A 112 -13.06 -6.71 9.86
C MET A 112 -12.59 -5.86 11.04
N GLU A 113 -13.49 -5.17 11.74
CA GLU A 113 -13.11 -4.38 12.91
C GLU A 113 -12.56 -5.28 14.03
N ARG A 114 -13.17 -6.45 14.28
CA ARG A 114 -12.63 -7.41 15.27
C ARG A 114 -11.22 -7.86 14.93
N ILE A 115 -10.95 -8.20 13.68
CA ILE A 115 -9.61 -8.59 13.24
C ILE A 115 -8.62 -7.44 13.40
N ASN A 116 -9.02 -6.19 13.11
CA ASN A 116 -8.17 -5.02 13.33
C ASN A 116 -7.84 -4.84 14.82
N GLU A 117 -8.83 -4.96 15.71
CA GLU A 117 -8.63 -4.90 17.16
C GLU A 117 -7.69 -6.02 17.65
N ASP A 118 -7.88 -7.23 17.16
CA ASP A 118 -7.03 -8.39 17.46
C ASP A 118 -5.57 -8.18 17.03
N ILE A 119 -5.34 -7.62 15.83
CA ILE A 119 -4.01 -7.26 15.35
C ILE A 119 -3.39 -6.18 16.25
N ARG A 120 -4.13 -5.10 16.53
CA ARG A 120 -3.67 -4.00 17.38
C ARG A 120 -3.28 -4.48 18.78
N ALA A 121 -4.05 -5.41 19.36
CA ALA A 121 -3.81 -5.96 20.70
C ALA A 121 -2.62 -6.93 20.76
N LYS A 122 -2.35 -7.67 19.68
CA LYS A 122 -1.23 -8.64 19.62
C LYS A 122 0.11 -7.99 19.30
N LEU A 123 0.12 -6.80 18.71
CA LEU A 123 1.33 -6.09 18.32
C LEU A 123 1.84 -5.16 19.44
N ASP A 124 2.92 -5.59 20.08
CA ASP A 124 3.68 -4.77 21.03
C ASP A 124 4.67 -3.85 20.29
N ILE A 125 4.11 -2.79 19.71
CA ILE A 125 4.83 -1.76 18.94
C ILE A 125 4.50 -0.39 19.55
N ASP A 126 5.52 0.39 19.90
CA ASP A 126 5.36 1.75 20.46
C ASP A 126 6.27 2.73 19.73
N GLU A 127 6.13 2.77 18.40
CA GLU A 127 6.87 3.69 17.54
C GLU A 127 5.99 4.91 17.22
N PRO A 128 6.50 6.15 17.37
CA PRO A 128 5.68 7.35 17.27
C PRO A 128 5.07 7.59 15.88
N GLN A 129 5.68 7.04 14.81
CA GLN A 129 5.15 7.13 13.46
C GLN A 129 4.04 6.11 13.14
N ILE A 130 3.84 5.10 14.01
CA ILE A 130 2.87 4.03 13.80
C ILE A 130 1.54 4.37 14.49
N HIS A 131 0.50 4.58 13.69
CA HIS A 131 -0.85 4.82 14.16
C HIS A 131 -1.63 3.50 14.25
N LYS A 132 -1.97 3.04 15.47
CA LYS A 132 -2.78 1.83 15.71
C LYS A 132 -4.29 2.08 15.61
N ASN A 133 -4.72 2.64 14.49
CA ASN A 133 -6.13 2.85 14.17
C ASN A 133 -6.30 2.89 12.64
N ASN A 134 -7.48 3.27 12.16
CA ASN A 134 -7.77 3.55 10.75
C ASN A 134 -8.26 5.00 10.55
N ASP A 135 -7.82 5.91 11.41
CA ASP A 135 -8.24 7.32 11.45
C ASP A 135 -7.45 8.18 10.45
N TYR A 136 -7.41 7.76 9.19
CA TYR A 136 -6.85 8.53 8.07
C TYR A 136 -7.89 8.68 6.97
N VAL A 137 -7.59 9.43 5.90
CA VAL A 137 -8.50 9.57 4.75
C VAL A 137 -7.78 9.14 3.50
N LEU A 138 -8.23 8.02 2.92
CA LEU A 138 -7.66 7.51 1.67
C LEU A 138 -8.33 8.12 0.42
N GLY A 139 -9.58 8.55 0.54
CA GLY A 139 -10.34 9.17 -0.54
C GLY A 139 -11.84 8.96 -0.40
N GLU A 140 -12.58 9.41 -1.41
CA GLU A 140 -14.05 9.46 -1.34
C GLU A 140 -14.74 8.27 -1.99
N SER A 141 -14.05 7.51 -2.85
CA SER A 141 -14.66 6.33 -3.47
C SER A 141 -14.92 5.22 -2.46
N ASP A 142 -15.94 4.40 -2.77
CA ASP A 142 -16.28 3.21 -1.97
C ASP A 142 -15.08 2.29 -1.77
N LYS A 143 -14.17 2.22 -2.76
CA LYS A 143 -12.97 1.39 -2.67
C LYS A 143 -11.95 1.98 -1.71
N ALA A 144 -11.75 3.30 -1.73
CA ALA A 144 -10.90 4.00 -0.76
C ALA A 144 -11.40 3.77 0.67
N LYS A 145 -12.71 3.94 0.91
CA LYS A 145 -13.34 3.72 2.21
C LYS A 145 -13.15 2.28 2.71
N LYS A 146 -13.36 1.28 1.85
CA LYS A 146 -13.13 -0.13 2.20
C LYS A 146 -11.67 -0.44 2.56
N TYR A 147 -10.71 0.10 1.83
CA TYR A 147 -9.29 -0.07 2.14
C TYR A 147 -8.89 0.61 3.46
N GLN A 148 -9.52 1.74 3.77
CA GLN A 148 -9.33 2.41 5.05
C GLN A 148 -9.91 1.57 6.20
N GLU A 149 -11.15 1.10 6.08
CA GLU A 149 -11.79 0.22 7.06
C GLU A 149 -10.95 -1.04 7.34
N SER A 150 -10.27 -1.57 6.33
CA SER A 150 -9.45 -2.79 6.45
C SER A 150 -8.10 -2.61 7.13
N THR A 151 -7.76 -1.40 7.55
CA THR A 151 -6.44 -1.08 8.09
C THR A 151 -6.43 -1.23 9.61
N ALA A 152 -5.52 -2.06 10.11
CA ALA A 152 -5.31 -2.21 11.55
C ALA A 152 -4.39 -1.11 12.09
N LEU A 153 -3.32 -0.79 11.35
CA LEU A 153 -2.37 0.27 11.67
C LEU A 153 -1.70 0.80 10.40
N PHE A 154 -1.16 2.01 10.48
CA PHE A 154 -0.49 2.65 9.35
C PHE A 154 0.65 3.60 9.76
N ILE A 155 1.51 3.87 8.79
CA ILE A 155 2.44 5.01 8.76
C ILE A 155 2.02 5.90 7.58
N GLU A 156 2.00 7.21 7.81
CA GLU A 156 1.64 8.20 6.81
C GLU A 156 2.89 8.87 6.20
N TYR A 157 2.95 8.95 4.86
CA TYR A 157 3.98 9.68 4.14
C TYR A 157 3.36 10.76 3.24
N GLU A 158 3.68 12.02 3.52
CA GLU A 158 3.25 13.14 2.68
C GLU A 158 4.20 13.36 1.50
N ARG A 159 3.66 13.66 0.32
CA ARG A 159 4.44 13.89 -0.90
C ARG A 159 5.55 14.92 -0.72
N ASN A 160 5.23 16.03 -0.05
CA ASN A 160 6.14 17.15 0.12
C ASN A 160 7.16 16.93 1.27
N HIS A 161 6.93 15.92 2.11
CA HIS A 161 7.77 15.57 3.25
C HIS A 161 8.17 14.09 3.23
N MET A 162 8.31 13.52 2.01
CA MET A 162 8.58 12.10 1.84
C MET A 162 9.91 11.72 2.52
N PRO A 163 9.91 10.72 3.43
CA PRO A 163 11.08 10.38 4.22
C PRO A 163 12.21 9.81 3.36
N SER A 164 13.38 9.64 3.97
CA SER A 164 14.53 9.06 3.28
C SER A 164 14.29 7.60 2.89
N ASP A 165 15.06 7.11 1.92
CA ASP A 165 15.04 5.70 1.53
C ASP A 165 15.32 4.77 2.71
N GLY A 166 16.27 5.13 3.58
CA GLY A 166 16.61 4.36 4.77
C GLY A 166 15.46 4.29 5.79
N GLN A 167 14.68 5.36 5.94
CA GLN A 167 13.51 5.33 6.81
C GLN A 167 12.42 4.43 6.22
N LEU A 168 12.16 4.51 4.91
CA LEU A 168 11.17 3.65 4.24
C LEU A 168 11.49 2.15 4.30
N ILE A 169 12.77 1.80 4.44
CA ILE A 169 13.22 0.41 4.60
C ILE A 169 13.16 -0.03 6.06
N SER A 170 13.36 0.92 6.99
CA SER A 170 13.29 0.67 8.44
C SER A 170 11.87 0.54 8.95
N ASP A 171 10.94 1.30 8.36
CA ASP A 171 9.49 1.23 8.60
C ASP A 171 8.89 -0.07 8.04
#